data_AF-A0A3N4PN48-F1
#
_entry.id   AF-A0A3N4PN48-F1
#
_cell.length_a   1.000
_cell.length_b   1.000
_cell.length_c   1.000
_cell.angle_alpha   90.00
_cell.angle_beta   90.00
_cell.angle_gamma   90.00
#
_symmetry.space_group_name_H-M   'P 1'
#
loop_
_entity.id
_entity.type
_entity.pdbx_description
1 polymer ?
#
loop_
_entity_poly.entity_id
_entity_poly.type
_entity_poly.pdbx_seq_one_letter_code
_entity_poly.pdbx_strand_id
1 'polypeptide(L)'
;MILFALPAFAQQKEAAAITAVYDSNAVAELYSTTPIGLIVRYKDGTERQTAGLLGGDLRWSQVTVETPFGECSNGVLRFNRNKIRPDNYKMRLLVTLRDQPSKQHEVMLQLPYLTGIRFQHYADSLKRGIHFYLNVEGIYNSGKIYPLDTSRIRFTASAGQLIGQDLLIPVTDSSTRKISVTAFYRGGNDMKIVTEIPVKQGPEDESMIIKNEKDVFSKPKKKRNPR
;
A
#
# COMPACT_ATOMS: atom_id res chain seq x y z
N MET A 1 -26.53 -43.54 50.43
CA MET A 1 -25.72 -42.31 50.45
C MET A 1 -25.26 -42.04 49.02
N ILE A 2 -25.96 -41.18 48.30
CA ILE A 2 -25.65 -40.87 46.89
C ILE A 2 -24.82 -39.59 46.90
N LEU A 3 -23.53 -39.69 46.56
CA LEU A 3 -22.67 -38.53 46.36
C LEU A 3 -23.08 -37.84 45.05
N PHE A 4 -23.66 -36.65 45.15
CA PHE A 4 -23.76 -35.73 44.03
C PHE A 4 -22.38 -35.11 43.77
N ALA A 5 -21.71 -35.55 42.70
CA ALA A 5 -20.57 -34.84 42.15
C ALA A 5 -21.08 -33.53 41.54
N LEU A 6 -20.85 -32.41 42.22
CA LEU A 6 -21.07 -31.09 41.64
C LEU A 6 -20.10 -30.91 40.46
N PRO A 7 -20.57 -30.46 39.28
CA PRO A 7 -19.66 -30.11 38.20
C PRO A 7 -18.78 -28.96 38.69
N ALA A 8 -17.47 -29.18 38.69
CA ALA A 8 -16.50 -28.10 38.87
C ALA A 8 -16.69 -27.12 37.71
N PHE A 9 -17.37 -26.00 37.98
CA PHE A 9 -17.31 -24.84 37.11
C PHE A 9 -15.87 -24.35 37.13
N ALA A 10 -15.08 -24.79 36.15
CA ALA A 10 -13.77 -24.23 35.89
C ALA A 10 -13.95 -22.72 35.77
N GLN A 11 -13.33 -21.97 36.68
CA GLN A 11 -13.43 -20.52 36.73
C GLN A 11 -12.99 -19.97 35.37
N GLN A 12 -13.94 -19.38 34.63
CA GLN A 12 -13.67 -18.79 33.32
C GLN A 12 -12.64 -17.68 33.50
N LYS A 13 -11.47 -17.83 32.88
CA LYS A 13 -10.42 -16.83 32.94
C LYS A 13 -10.91 -15.59 32.23
N GLU A 14 -11.11 -14.51 32.97
CA GLU A 14 -11.59 -13.26 32.38
C GLU A 14 -10.47 -12.57 31.60
N ALA A 15 -10.76 -12.15 30.37
CA ALA A 15 -9.80 -11.39 29.57
C ALA A 15 -9.65 -9.97 30.13
N ALA A 16 -8.42 -9.58 30.42
CA ALA A 16 -8.04 -8.25 30.89
C ALA A 16 -7.75 -7.30 29.71
N ALA A 17 -7.05 -7.80 28.69
CA ALA A 17 -6.73 -7.03 27.49
C ALA A 17 -6.65 -7.95 26.27
N ILE A 18 -6.98 -7.42 25.11
CA ILE A 18 -6.79 -8.08 23.82
C ILE A 18 -6.03 -7.13 22.90
N THR A 19 -4.96 -7.61 22.28
CA THR A 19 -4.19 -6.89 21.28
C THR A 19 -4.36 -7.57 19.93
N ALA A 20 -4.67 -6.79 18.90
CA ALA A 20 -4.72 -7.29 17.52
C ALA A 20 -3.45 -6.90 16.78
N VAL A 21 -2.93 -7.84 15.99
CA VAL A 21 -1.79 -7.64 15.11
C VAL A 21 -2.12 -8.16 13.72
N TYR A 22 -1.48 -7.62 12.70
CA TYR A 22 -1.57 -8.12 11.33
C TYR A 22 -0.22 -8.73 10.90
N ASP A 23 -0.25 -9.54 9.84
CA ASP A 23 0.95 -10.07 9.23
C ASP A 23 1.76 -8.97 8.53
N SER A 24 2.88 -8.57 9.13
CA SER A 24 3.76 -7.56 8.55
C SER A 24 4.47 -8.03 7.28
N ASN A 25 4.53 -9.33 7.00
CA ASN A 25 5.07 -9.87 5.75
C ASN A 25 4.01 -9.84 4.63
N ALA A 26 2.72 -9.81 4.97
CA ALA A 26 1.66 -9.62 3.98
C ALA A 26 1.74 -8.24 3.31
N VAL A 27 1.11 -8.12 2.15
CA VAL A 27 1.11 -6.88 1.35
C VAL A 27 -0.21 -6.11 1.56
N ALA A 28 -0.51 -5.82 2.83
CA ALA A 28 -1.71 -5.11 3.25
C ALA A 28 -1.76 -3.65 2.76
N GLU A 29 -0.64 -3.11 2.28
CA GLU A 29 -0.52 -1.81 1.62
C GLU A 29 -1.30 -1.75 0.29
N LEU A 30 -1.31 -2.87 -0.43
CA LEU A 30 -1.87 -3.00 -1.77
C LEU A 30 -3.19 -3.77 -1.74
N TYR A 31 -3.25 -4.88 -1.00
CA TYR A 31 -4.42 -5.77 -0.99
C TYR A 31 -5.35 -5.52 0.19
N SER A 32 -6.64 -5.63 -0.07
CA SER A 32 -7.72 -5.45 0.91
C SER A 32 -7.92 -6.70 1.79
N THR A 33 -6.84 -7.41 2.07
CA THR A 33 -6.84 -8.62 2.89
C THR A 33 -5.51 -8.80 3.59
N THR A 34 -5.54 -9.31 4.82
CA THR A 34 -4.34 -9.68 5.57
C THR A 34 -4.69 -10.72 6.62
N PRO A 35 -3.80 -11.68 6.91
CA PRO A 35 -3.87 -12.43 8.15
C PRO A 35 -3.77 -11.48 9.35
N ILE A 36 -4.50 -11.80 10.40
CA ILE A 36 -4.46 -11.15 11.71
C ILE A 36 -4.30 -12.19 12.81
N GLY A 37 -3.86 -11.72 13.97
CA GLY A 37 -3.78 -12.51 15.18
C GLY A 37 -4.24 -11.71 16.38
N LEU A 38 -4.74 -12.39 17.41
CA LEU A 38 -5.10 -11.80 18.68
C LEU A 38 -4.24 -12.38 19.79
N ILE A 39 -3.74 -11.49 20.64
CA ILE A 39 -3.05 -11.81 21.89
C ILE A 39 -4.01 -11.47 23.02
N VAL A 40 -4.45 -12.48 23.77
CA VAL A 40 -5.39 -12.34 24.89
C VAL A 40 -4.61 -12.47 26.19
N ARG A 41 -4.58 -11.39 26.97
CA ARG A 41 -4.03 -11.38 28.33
C ARG A 41 -5.15 -11.48 29.34
N TYR A 42 -5.09 -12.49 30.19
CA TYR A 42 -6.09 -12.77 31.21
C TYR A 42 -5.74 -12.08 32.53
N LYS A 43 -6.75 -11.90 33.40
CA LYS A 43 -6.57 -11.27 34.73
C LYS A 43 -5.62 -12.03 35.65
N ASP A 44 -5.45 -13.34 35.42
CA ASP A 44 -4.51 -14.18 36.16
C ASP A 44 -3.06 -14.07 35.65
N GLY A 45 -2.79 -13.17 34.69
CA GLY A 45 -1.48 -12.96 34.09
C GLY A 45 -1.14 -13.92 32.96
N THR A 46 -1.96 -14.95 32.70
CA THR A 46 -1.71 -15.86 31.58
C THR A 46 -2.02 -15.18 30.24
N GLU A 47 -1.32 -15.61 29.20
CA GLU A 47 -1.50 -15.11 27.83
C GLU A 47 -1.80 -16.28 26.90
N ARG A 48 -2.74 -16.08 25.98
CA ARG A 48 -3.01 -17.00 24.87
C ARG A 48 -3.05 -16.25 23.56
N GLN A 49 -2.69 -16.94 22.49
CA GLN A 49 -2.60 -16.35 21.16
C GLN A 49 -3.40 -17.18 20.18
N THR A 50 -3.99 -16.52 19.19
CA THR A 50 -4.72 -17.23 18.13
C THR A 50 -3.79 -18.07 17.27
N ALA A 51 -4.26 -19.25 16.86
CA ALA A 51 -3.59 -20.08 15.85
C ALA A 51 -3.46 -19.35 14.50
N GLY A 52 -2.60 -19.85 13.61
CA GLY A 52 -2.31 -19.22 12.31
C GLY A 52 -1.12 -18.27 12.43
N LEU A 53 -1.34 -16.97 12.22
CA LEU A 53 -0.26 -15.96 12.20
C LEU A 53 0.66 -16.02 13.43
N LEU A 54 0.08 -16.16 14.62
CA LEU A 54 0.85 -16.16 15.88
C LEU A 54 1.28 -17.55 16.34
N GLY A 55 0.84 -18.62 15.65
CA GLY A 55 1.17 -19.99 16.04
C GLY A 55 0.65 -20.41 17.42
N GLY A 56 -0.32 -19.69 17.98
CA GLY A 56 -0.85 -19.96 19.32
C GLY A 56 -1.88 -21.09 19.37
N ASP A 57 -2.38 -21.35 20.57
CA ASP A 57 -3.27 -22.48 20.88
C ASP A 57 -4.77 -22.12 20.88
N LEU A 58 -5.11 -20.82 20.82
CA LEU A 58 -6.49 -20.34 20.76
C LEU A 58 -7.02 -20.52 19.33
N ARG A 59 -7.99 -21.43 19.15
CA ARG A 59 -8.54 -21.72 17.82
C ARG A 59 -9.48 -20.61 17.38
N TRP A 60 -9.50 -20.28 16.09
CA TRP A 60 -10.43 -19.30 15.54
C TRP A 60 -11.91 -19.67 15.70
N SER A 61 -12.24 -20.96 15.87
CA SER A 61 -13.59 -21.40 16.24
C SER A 61 -14.00 -21.06 17.69
N GLN A 62 -13.08 -20.49 18.48
CA GLN A 62 -13.32 -20.01 19.85
C GLN A 62 -13.37 -18.48 19.92
N VAL A 63 -13.27 -17.79 18.79
CA VAL A 63 -13.19 -16.33 18.72
C VAL A 63 -14.10 -15.83 17.61
N THR A 64 -14.97 -14.88 17.93
CA THR A 64 -15.72 -14.11 16.94
C THR A 64 -15.09 -12.72 16.82
N VAL A 65 -14.86 -12.28 15.59
CA VAL A 65 -14.35 -10.94 15.30
C VAL A 65 -15.29 -10.24 14.33
N GLU A 66 -15.88 -9.14 14.77
CA GLU A 66 -16.79 -8.32 13.97
C GLU A 66 -16.17 -6.94 13.71
N THR A 67 -16.47 -6.35 12.56
CA THR A 67 -16.03 -5.00 12.24
C THR A 67 -16.95 -4.36 11.20
N PRO A 68 -17.26 -3.05 11.29
CA PRO A 68 -18.04 -2.36 10.26
C PRO A 68 -17.26 -2.17 8.95
N PHE A 69 -15.96 -2.48 8.97
CA PHE A 69 -15.03 -2.21 7.89
C PHE A 69 -14.80 -3.40 6.96
N GLY A 70 -15.38 -4.57 7.25
CA GLY A 70 -15.10 -5.80 6.52
C GLY A 70 -15.57 -7.04 7.25
N GLU A 71 -14.88 -8.15 6.99
CA GLU A 71 -15.16 -9.45 7.57
C GLU A 71 -13.86 -10.13 8.01
N CYS A 72 -13.92 -10.90 9.09
CA CYS A 72 -12.83 -11.72 9.56
C CYS A 72 -13.29 -13.18 9.61
N SER A 73 -12.55 -14.06 8.94
CA SER A 73 -12.82 -15.49 8.95
C SER A 73 -11.52 -16.26 9.08
N ASN A 74 -11.45 -17.16 10.08
CA ASN A 74 -10.28 -17.99 10.36
C ASN A 74 -8.96 -17.21 10.42
N GLY A 75 -8.97 -16.02 11.03
CA GLY A 75 -7.80 -15.17 11.17
C GLY A 75 -7.38 -14.45 9.90
N VAL A 76 -8.19 -14.48 8.85
CA VAL A 76 -8.00 -13.66 7.66
C VAL A 76 -9.02 -12.54 7.67
N LEU A 77 -8.51 -11.31 7.72
CA LEU A 77 -9.30 -10.10 7.59
C LEU A 77 -9.41 -9.73 6.11
N ARG A 78 -10.62 -9.47 5.64
CA ARG A 78 -10.92 -8.82 4.35
C ARG A 78 -11.61 -7.50 4.66
N PHE A 79 -11.13 -6.39 4.12
CA PHE A 79 -11.56 -5.06 4.55
C PHE A 79 -11.81 -4.10 3.39
N ASN A 80 -12.72 -3.15 3.59
CA ASN A 80 -12.97 -2.08 2.64
C ASN A 80 -11.99 -0.94 2.89
N ARG A 81 -10.98 -0.87 2.01
CA ARG A 81 -9.95 0.14 2.03
C ARG A 81 -10.46 1.59 2.02
N ASN A 82 -11.54 1.87 1.30
CA ASN A 82 -12.07 3.23 1.21
C ASN A 82 -12.72 3.68 2.54
N LYS A 83 -13.27 2.74 3.31
CA LYS A 83 -13.91 3.04 4.60
C LYS A 83 -12.92 3.33 5.72
N ILE A 84 -11.75 2.69 5.71
CA ILE A 84 -10.73 2.82 6.78
C ILE A 84 -9.67 3.88 6.48
N ARG A 85 -9.59 4.34 5.23
CA ARG A 85 -8.59 5.32 4.79
C ARG A 85 -8.63 6.65 5.57
N PRO A 86 -9.81 7.24 5.87
CA PRO A 86 -9.87 8.53 6.57
C PRO A 86 -9.26 8.50 7.97
N ASP A 87 -9.25 7.35 8.64
CA ASP A 87 -8.64 7.18 9.97
C ASP A 87 -7.24 6.55 9.88
N ASN A 88 -6.50 6.86 8.80
CA ASN A 88 -5.17 6.31 8.52
C ASN A 88 -5.09 4.80 8.74
N TYR A 89 -6.09 4.05 8.25
CA TYR A 89 -6.14 2.59 8.32
C TYR A 89 -6.16 2.01 9.73
N LYS A 90 -6.51 2.83 10.73
CA LYS A 90 -6.87 2.36 12.04
C LYS A 90 -8.29 1.80 11.99
N MET A 91 -8.48 0.60 12.52
CA MET A 91 -9.77 -0.07 12.49
C MET A 91 -10.15 -0.61 13.85
N ARG A 92 -11.45 -0.55 14.12
CA ARG A 92 -12.06 -1.15 15.29
C ARG A 92 -12.51 -2.57 14.97
N LEU A 93 -12.10 -3.49 15.83
CA LEU A 93 -12.55 -4.87 15.89
C LEU A 93 -13.34 -5.07 17.18
N LEU A 94 -14.46 -5.78 17.09
CA LEU A 94 -15.21 -6.23 18.24
C LEU A 94 -14.96 -7.74 18.40
N VAL A 95 -14.31 -8.11 19.49
CA VAL A 95 -13.85 -9.47 19.75
C VAL A 95 -14.69 -10.09 20.86
N THR A 96 -15.27 -11.26 20.60
CA THR A 96 -15.98 -12.06 21.60
C THR A 96 -15.30 -13.42 21.71
N LEU A 97 -14.91 -13.78 22.93
CA LEU A 97 -14.32 -15.09 23.22
C LEU A 97 -15.44 -16.08 23.57
N ARG A 98 -15.34 -17.31 23.08
CA ARG A 98 -16.38 -18.35 23.30
C ARG A 98 -16.60 -18.68 24.77
N ASP A 99 -15.57 -18.55 25.60
CA ASP A 99 -15.64 -18.75 27.04
C ASP A 99 -16.22 -17.54 27.79
N GLN A 100 -16.41 -16.39 27.12
CA GLN A 100 -17.00 -15.16 27.65
C GLN A 100 -18.03 -14.58 26.65
N PRO A 101 -19.10 -15.32 26.29
CA PRO A 101 -19.99 -14.97 25.18
C PRO A 101 -20.78 -13.67 25.39
N SER A 102 -20.95 -13.23 26.63
CA SER A 102 -21.64 -11.99 27.01
C SER A 102 -20.72 -10.77 27.09
N LYS A 103 -19.41 -10.93 26.87
CA LYS A 103 -18.42 -9.84 26.93
C LYS A 103 -17.82 -9.60 25.55
N GLN A 104 -18.02 -8.40 25.03
CA GLN A 104 -17.42 -7.94 23.79
C GLN A 104 -16.26 -6.99 24.10
N HIS A 105 -15.12 -7.23 23.48
CA HIS A 105 -13.91 -6.43 23.65
C HIS A 105 -13.69 -5.57 22.42
N GLU A 106 -13.61 -4.26 22.62
CA GLU A 106 -13.19 -3.34 21.57
C GLU A 106 -11.66 -3.38 21.44
N VAL A 107 -11.17 -3.71 20.24
CA VAL A 107 -9.75 -3.87 19.95
C VAL A 107 -9.41 -3.05 18.72
N MET A 108 -8.38 -2.21 18.82
CA MET A 108 -7.89 -1.44 17.68
C MET A 108 -6.80 -2.22 16.94
N LEU A 109 -6.91 -2.30 15.61
CA LEU A 109 -5.87 -2.80 14.72
C LEU A 109 -5.39 -1.66 13.82
N GLN A 110 -4.08 -1.43 13.80
CA GLN A 110 -3.45 -0.47 12.90
C GLN A 110 -2.91 -1.22 11.68
N LEU A 111 -3.50 -0.99 10.51
CA LEU A 111 -2.95 -1.49 9.24
C LEU A 111 -1.97 -0.47 8.64
N PRO A 112 -1.13 -0.88 7.66
CA PRO A 112 -0.23 0.04 6.98
C PRO A 112 -0.97 1.20 6.30
N TYR A 113 -0.46 2.40 6.49
CA TYR A 113 -0.96 3.62 5.85
C TYR A 113 0.17 4.42 5.22
N LEU A 114 -0.22 5.29 4.29
CA LEU A 114 0.70 6.11 3.52
C LEU A 114 1.20 7.28 4.37
N THR A 115 2.53 7.42 4.47
CA THR A 115 3.19 8.54 5.16
C THR A 115 3.77 9.57 4.18
N GLY A 116 4.03 9.17 2.94
CA GLY A 116 4.53 10.07 1.89
C GLY A 116 4.37 9.49 0.49
N ILE A 117 4.60 10.34 -0.52
CA ILE A 117 4.69 9.95 -1.92
C ILE A 117 5.92 10.61 -2.56
N ARG A 118 6.47 10.00 -3.62
CA ARG A 118 7.54 10.60 -4.44
C ARG A 118 7.42 10.20 -5.90
N PHE A 119 7.95 11.03 -6.79
CA PHE A 119 8.16 10.64 -8.18
C PHE A 119 9.41 9.77 -8.29
N GLN A 120 9.35 8.74 -9.14
CA GLN A 120 10.49 7.89 -9.48
C GLN A 120 10.60 7.83 -11.01
N HIS A 121 11.18 8.87 -11.60
CA HIS A 121 11.28 9.00 -13.06
C HIS A 121 12.25 7.99 -13.67
N TYR A 122 11.88 7.43 -14.82
CA TYR A 122 12.72 6.52 -15.60
C TYR A 122 13.55 7.21 -16.68
N ALA A 123 13.35 8.51 -16.88
CA ALA A 123 14.14 9.31 -17.82
C ALA A 123 14.36 10.73 -17.31
N ASP A 124 15.50 11.31 -17.68
CA ASP A 124 15.85 12.68 -17.32
C ASP A 124 15.09 13.72 -18.15
N SER A 125 14.50 13.34 -19.29
CA SER A 125 13.76 14.24 -20.17
C SER A 125 12.68 13.54 -20.97
N LEU A 126 11.63 14.30 -21.31
CA LEU A 126 10.52 13.85 -22.14
C LEU A 126 10.84 14.02 -23.62
N LYS A 127 10.46 13.02 -24.42
CA LYS A 127 10.44 13.10 -25.89
C LYS A 127 9.02 13.39 -26.36
N ARG A 128 8.90 14.13 -27.46
CA ARG A 128 7.60 14.42 -28.10
C ARG A 128 7.14 13.21 -28.90
N GLY A 129 5.83 13.01 -28.97
CA GLY A 129 5.19 11.88 -29.66
C GLY A 129 5.30 10.54 -28.94
N ILE A 130 5.85 10.50 -27.72
CA ILE A 130 6.07 9.28 -26.96
C ILE A 130 5.31 9.36 -25.64
N HIS A 131 4.64 8.26 -25.28
CA HIS A 131 4.01 8.11 -23.97
C HIS A 131 5.07 7.96 -22.89
N PHE A 132 5.03 8.83 -21.90
CA PHE A 132 5.92 8.77 -20.75
C PHE A 132 5.15 8.36 -19.50
N TYR A 133 5.48 7.18 -18.97
CA TYR A 133 4.85 6.67 -17.76
C TYR A 133 5.31 7.46 -16.52
N LEU A 134 4.36 8.07 -15.82
CA LEU A 134 4.58 8.79 -14.57
C LEU A 134 4.50 7.83 -13.38
N ASN A 135 5.66 7.34 -12.94
CA ASN A 135 5.74 6.50 -11.75
C ASN A 135 5.75 7.34 -10.47
N VAL A 136 4.80 7.04 -9.59
CA VAL A 136 4.72 7.61 -8.25
C VAL A 136 4.74 6.47 -7.25
N GLU A 137 5.64 6.55 -6.29
CA GLU A 137 5.76 5.58 -5.21
C GLU A 137 5.10 6.11 -3.95
N GLY A 138 4.48 5.22 -3.20
CA GLY A 138 3.96 5.44 -1.86
C GLY A 138 4.90 4.88 -0.81
N ILE A 139 5.21 5.71 0.18
CA ILE A 139 6.00 5.34 1.36
C ILE A 139 5.01 5.05 2.49
N TYR A 140 5.10 3.87 3.07
CA TYR A 140 4.17 3.43 4.12
C TYR A 140 4.84 3.47 5.50
N ASN A 141 4.04 3.60 6.56
CA ASN A 141 4.53 3.54 7.94
C ASN A 141 5.16 2.19 8.31
N SER A 142 4.91 1.13 7.53
CA SER A 142 5.57 -0.16 7.63
C SER A 142 7.02 -0.15 7.11
N GLY A 143 7.46 0.94 6.47
CA GLY A 143 8.76 1.06 5.82
C GLY A 143 8.80 0.55 4.38
N LYS A 144 7.73 -0.11 3.91
CA LYS A 144 7.62 -0.58 2.52
C LYS A 144 7.35 0.58 1.57
N ILE A 145 7.84 0.43 0.34
CA ILE A 145 7.63 1.38 -0.76
C ILE A 145 7.02 0.62 -1.92
N TYR A 146 5.88 1.10 -2.42
CA TYR A 146 5.17 0.47 -3.54
C TYR A 146 4.70 1.49 -4.56
N PRO A 147 4.64 1.12 -5.85
CA PRO A 147 4.05 1.99 -6.87
C PRO A 147 2.57 2.23 -6.57
N LEU A 148 2.14 3.46 -6.79
CA LEU A 148 0.74 3.85 -6.70
C LEU A 148 0.15 3.91 -8.10
N ASP A 149 -1.12 3.56 -8.23
CA ASP A 149 -1.88 3.62 -9.47
C ASP A 149 -2.87 4.80 -9.50
N THR A 150 -3.63 4.91 -10.59
CA THR A 150 -4.67 5.93 -10.76
C THR A 150 -5.88 5.76 -9.82
N SER A 151 -6.01 4.63 -9.11
CA SER A 151 -7.00 4.46 -8.04
C SER A 151 -6.60 5.24 -6.78
N ARG A 152 -5.31 5.49 -6.59
CA ARG A 152 -4.73 6.20 -5.44
C ARG A 152 -4.30 7.62 -5.76
N ILE A 153 -3.86 7.87 -6.99
CA ILE A 153 -3.27 9.15 -7.41
C ILE A 153 -4.13 9.81 -8.50
N ARG A 154 -4.10 11.14 -8.53
CA ARG A 154 -4.58 11.96 -9.65
C ARG A 154 -3.45 12.86 -10.10
N PHE A 155 -3.24 12.96 -11.41
CA PHE A 155 -2.22 13.85 -11.99
C PHE A 155 -2.83 15.13 -12.54
N THR A 156 -2.02 16.19 -12.53
CA THR A 156 -2.21 17.38 -13.38
C THR A 156 -0.87 17.73 -14.01
N ALA A 157 -0.87 18.24 -15.24
CA ALA A 157 0.32 18.68 -15.93
C ALA A 157 0.11 20.10 -16.47
N SER A 158 1.18 20.89 -16.53
CA SER A 158 1.18 22.24 -17.09
C SER A 158 1.08 22.26 -18.63
N ALA A 159 1.45 21.17 -19.29
CA ALA A 159 1.35 20.98 -20.73
C ALA A 159 1.26 19.48 -21.06
N GLY A 160 0.92 19.17 -22.31
CA GLY A 160 0.72 17.79 -22.77
C GLY A 160 -0.63 17.21 -22.36
N GLN A 161 -0.85 15.95 -22.73
CA GLN A 161 -2.06 15.20 -22.46
C GLN A 161 -1.78 14.09 -21.44
N LEU A 162 -2.57 14.05 -20.37
CA LEU A 162 -2.55 12.95 -19.41
C LEU A 162 -3.52 11.86 -19.84
N ILE A 163 -3.01 10.62 -19.96
CA ILE A 163 -3.77 9.44 -20.36
C ILE A 163 -3.53 8.37 -19.29
N GLY A 164 -4.39 8.35 -18.26
CA GLY A 164 -4.19 7.50 -17.09
C GLY A 164 -2.94 7.90 -16.30
N GLN A 165 -1.89 7.12 -16.43
CA GLN A 165 -0.56 7.38 -15.83
C GLN A 165 0.48 7.87 -16.82
N ASP A 166 0.11 8.01 -18.09
CA ASP A 166 1.04 8.49 -19.12
C ASP A 166 0.88 9.98 -19.36
N LEU A 167 1.99 10.63 -19.64
CA LEU A 167 2.05 11.98 -20.19
C LEU A 167 2.51 11.90 -21.64
N LEU A 168 1.70 12.45 -22.54
CA LEU A 168 2.01 12.55 -23.97
C LEU A 168 2.17 14.02 -24.35
N ILE A 169 3.34 14.36 -24.91
CA ILE A 169 3.55 15.67 -25.54
C ILE A 169 3.35 15.48 -27.05
N PRO A 170 2.46 16.23 -27.71
CA PRO A 170 2.28 16.12 -29.16
C PRO A 170 3.58 16.39 -29.93
N VAL A 171 3.79 15.69 -31.05
CA VAL A 171 4.94 15.92 -31.94
C VAL A 171 4.96 17.35 -32.48
N THR A 172 3.79 17.95 -32.64
CA THR A 172 3.60 19.32 -33.14
C THR A 172 3.95 20.40 -32.13
N ASP A 173 4.15 20.08 -30.86
CA ASP A 173 4.63 21.02 -29.85
C ASP A 173 6.08 21.41 -30.17
N SER A 174 6.37 22.69 -30.36
CA SER A 174 7.74 23.16 -30.67
C SER A 174 8.34 24.07 -29.59
N SER A 175 7.55 24.44 -28.58
CA SER A 175 7.90 25.51 -27.65
C SER A 175 8.07 25.04 -26.20
N THR A 176 7.43 23.93 -25.80
CA THR A 176 7.49 23.45 -24.42
C THR A 176 8.90 22.95 -24.10
N ARG A 177 9.55 23.57 -23.11
CA ARG A 177 10.90 23.20 -22.65
C ARG A 177 10.94 22.40 -21.36
N LYS A 178 9.91 22.55 -20.53
CA LYS A 178 9.73 21.85 -19.26
C LYS A 178 8.24 21.65 -19.01
N ILE A 179 7.90 20.58 -18.32
CA ILE A 179 6.54 20.32 -17.85
C ILE A 179 6.59 20.12 -16.34
N SER A 180 5.85 20.97 -15.63
CA SER A 180 5.50 20.73 -14.23
C SER A 180 4.36 19.73 -14.17
N VAL A 181 4.56 18.64 -13.42
CA VAL A 181 3.58 17.59 -13.14
C VAL A 181 3.34 17.51 -11.65
N THR A 182 2.07 17.51 -11.25
CA THR A 182 1.65 17.36 -9.85
C THR A 182 0.90 16.05 -9.68
N ALA A 183 1.30 15.26 -8.68
CA ALA A 183 0.55 14.09 -8.23
C ALA A 183 -0.17 14.40 -6.93
N PHE A 184 -1.48 14.13 -6.88
CA PHE A 184 -2.34 14.29 -5.71
C PHE A 184 -2.78 12.92 -5.20
N TYR A 185 -2.60 12.68 -3.90
CA TYR A 185 -3.18 11.51 -3.25
C TYR A 185 -4.68 11.70 -3.02
N ARG A 186 -5.48 10.72 -3.47
CA ARG A 186 -6.95 10.75 -3.37
C ARG A 186 -7.47 10.44 -1.96
N GLY A 187 -6.59 10.18 -1.00
CA GLY A 187 -6.96 9.59 0.28
C GLY A 187 -7.26 10.51 1.45
N GLY A 188 -7.22 11.83 1.26
CA GLY A 188 -7.73 12.79 2.25
C GLY A 188 -6.71 13.52 3.12
N ASN A 189 -5.41 13.37 2.88
CA ASN A 189 -4.35 14.06 3.66
C ASN A 189 -3.73 15.27 2.95
N ASP A 190 -4.39 15.82 1.91
CA ASP A 190 -3.87 16.87 1.01
C ASP A 190 -2.44 16.62 0.48
N MET A 191 -2.02 15.36 0.49
CA MET A 191 -0.68 14.94 0.13
C MET A 191 -0.50 15.11 -1.37
N LYS A 192 0.45 15.97 -1.74
CA LYS A 192 0.81 16.24 -3.13
C LYS A 192 2.31 16.40 -3.28
N ILE A 193 2.80 16.08 -4.46
CA ILE A 193 4.18 16.31 -4.87
C ILE A 193 4.19 16.90 -6.27
N VAL A 194 5.19 17.74 -6.54
CA VAL A 194 5.41 18.38 -7.84
C VAL A 194 6.79 18.00 -8.33
N THR A 195 6.90 17.78 -9.64
CA THR A 195 8.17 17.58 -10.31
C THR A 195 8.21 18.38 -11.60
N GLU A 196 9.39 18.91 -11.94
CA GLU A 196 9.63 19.52 -13.25
C GLU A 196 10.43 18.55 -14.10
N ILE A 197 9.91 18.21 -15.28
CA ILE A 197 10.56 17.32 -16.23
C ILE A 197 10.93 18.12 -17.48
N PRO A 198 12.20 18.18 -17.89
CA PRO A 198 12.60 18.89 -19.10
C PRO A 198 12.13 18.13 -20.35
N VAL A 199 11.86 18.86 -21.42
CA VAL A 199 11.50 18.30 -22.73
C VAL A 199 12.72 18.40 -23.64
N LYS A 200 13.10 17.31 -24.29
CA LYS A 200 14.25 17.28 -25.21
C LYS A 200 14.02 18.23 -26.39
N GLN A 201 14.94 19.16 -26.63
CA GLN A 201 14.80 20.17 -27.69
C GLN A 201 15.58 19.83 -28.97
N GLY A 202 16.62 19.01 -28.87
CA GLY A 202 17.48 18.67 -30.01
C GLY A 202 16.91 17.52 -30.85
N PRO A 203 17.27 17.43 -32.14
CA PRO A 203 16.97 16.28 -32.98
C PRO A 203 17.48 15.00 -32.33
N GLU A 204 16.83 13.88 -32.63
CA GLU A 204 17.30 12.59 -32.16
C GLU A 204 18.70 12.35 -32.74
N ASP A 205 19.66 11.98 -31.89
CA ASP A 205 21.01 11.72 -32.35
C ASP A 205 21.03 10.35 -33.04
N GLU A 206 20.62 10.34 -34.30
CA GLU A 206 20.58 9.14 -35.13
C GLU A 206 21.97 8.62 -35.48
N SER A 207 23.05 9.32 -35.10
CA SER A 207 24.43 8.94 -35.46
C SER A 207 24.86 7.59 -34.88
N MET A 208 24.14 7.10 -33.86
CA MET A 208 24.37 5.80 -33.24
C MET A 208 23.37 4.73 -33.70
N ILE A 209 22.44 5.05 -34.62
CA ILE A 209 21.54 4.06 -35.21
C ILE A 209 22.35 3.22 -36.20
N ILE A 210 22.52 1.95 -35.87
CA ILE A 210 23.08 0.93 -36.76
C ILE A 210 22.01 0.63 -37.80
N LYS A 211 22.16 1.16 -39.01
CA LYS A 211 21.20 0.93 -40.10
C LYS A 211 21.48 -0.41 -40.76
N ASN A 212 22.77 -0.75 -40.89
CA ASN A 212 23.24 -1.96 -41.57
C ASN A 212 24.40 -2.64 -40.80
N GLU A 213 24.72 -3.90 -41.13
CA GLU A 213 25.84 -4.65 -40.49
C GLU A 213 27.20 -3.94 -40.55
N LYS A 214 27.43 -3.12 -41.59
CA LYS A 214 28.65 -2.33 -41.75
C LYS A 214 28.80 -1.23 -40.69
N ASP A 215 27.71 -0.78 -40.09
CA ASP A 215 27.71 0.28 -39.08
C ASP A 215 28.20 -0.22 -37.72
N VAL A 216 28.09 -1.53 -37.46
CA VAL A 216 28.56 -2.19 -36.21
C VAL A 216 30.06 -2.02 -36.01
N PHE A 217 30.84 -1.98 -37.10
CA PHE A 217 32.31 -1.86 -37.06
C PHE A 217 32.81 -0.45 -37.38
N SER A 218 31.91 0.51 -37.58
CA SER A 218 32.28 1.88 -37.95
C SER A 218 32.67 2.70 -36.72
N LYS A 219 33.80 3.41 -36.77
CA LYS A 219 34.25 4.26 -35.66
C LYS A 219 33.31 5.48 -35.52
N PRO A 220 32.80 5.80 -34.31
CA PRO A 220 31.90 6.93 -34.12
C PRO A 220 32.57 8.24 -34.54
N LYS A 221 31.89 9.02 -35.40
CA LYS A 221 32.39 10.32 -35.86
C LYS A 221 32.38 11.32 -34.69
N LYS A 222 33.57 11.76 -34.26
CA LYS A 222 33.71 12.82 -33.25
C LYS A 222 33.03 14.11 -33.73
N LYS A 223 32.00 14.57 -33.01
CA LYS A 223 31.41 15.91 -33.18
C LYS A 223 32.49 16.97 -32.88
N ARG A 224 32.83 17.81 -33.87
CA ARG A 224 33.61 19.03 -33.65
C ARG A 224 32.65 20.11 -33.15
N ASN A 225 32.90 20.65 -31.96
CA ASN A 225 32.14 21.80 -31.46
C ASN A 225 32.42 23.03 -32.36
N PRO A 226 31.39 23.78 -32.79
CA PRO A 226 31.60 25.11 -33.36
C PRO A 226 32.04 26.07 -32.25
N ARG A 227 32.98 26.96 -32.60
CA ARG A 227 33.46 28.07 -31.76
C ARG A 227 32.42 29.17 -31.66
#